data_AF-E4TPY6-F1
#
_entry.id   AF-E4TPY6-F1
#
_cell.length_a   1.000
_cell.length_b   1.000
_cell.length_c   1.000
_cell.angle_alpha   90.00
_cell.angle_beta   90.00
_cell.angle_gamma   90.00
#
_symmetry.space_group_name_H-M   'P 1'
#
loop_
_entity.id
_entity.type
_entity.pdbx_description
1 polymer ?
#
loop_
_entity_poly.entity_id
_entity_poly.type
_entity_poly.pdbx_seq_one_letter_code
_entity_poly.pdbx_strand_id
1 'polypeptide(L)'
;MKGILIIFFYSFSFVACSQQLSEADKQSRQKADNVAKSQLKEEIEGSTHIIFSVADKDFIILVENTGSYREYYIRSMDNGETRILKDTTLNLSGELAKRMFDKTIYRDDFITFDSDFFKPEYEASSGNITYFVMKDKHGKRYGEARLSIFIKPNPIDSAVYSYLVERLLYYAKSM
;
A
#
# COMPACT_ATOMS: atom_id res chain seq x y z
N MET A 1 -3.20 32.57 -55.33
CA MET A 1 -2.80 32.80 -53.92
C MET A 1 -3.14 31.54 -53.12
N LYS A 2 -2.14 30.71 -52.83
CA LYS A 2 -2.33 29.49 -52.01
C LYS A 2 -2.10 29.89 -50.56
N GLY A 3 -3.18 29.99 -49.78
CA GLY A 3 -3.12 30.26 -48.35
C GLY A 3 -2.57 29.04 -47.61
N ILE A 4 -1.51 29.24 -46.83
CA ILE A 4 -0.96 28.24 -45.93
C ILE A 4 -1.78 28.31 -44.64
N LEU A 5 -2.56 27.27 -44.37
CA LEU A 5 -3.30 27.08 -43.12
C LEU A 5 -2.33 26.53 -42.07
N ILE A 6 -1.93 27.36 -41.10
CA ILE A 6 -1.09 26.94 -39.97
C ILE A 6 -2.01 26.42 -38.87
N ILE A 7 -2.01 25.11 -38.65
CA ILE A 7 -2.72 24.46 -37.53
C ILE A 7 -1.82 24.56 -36.29
N PHE A 8 -2.19 25.42 -35.35
CA PHE A 8 -1.60 25.47 -34.01
C PHE A 8 -2.08 24.27 -33.18
N PHE A 9 -1.25 23.24 -33.06
CA PHE A 9 -1.43 22.20 -32.06
C PHE A 9 -1.04 22.76 -30.68
N TYR A 10 -2.05 23.18 -29.91
CA TYR A 10 -1.89 23.46 -28.48
C TYR A 10 -1.59 22.15 -27.75
N SER A 11 -0.32 21.90 -27.46
CA SER A 11 0.10 20.87 -26.51
C SER A 11 -0.23 21.35 -25.09
N PHE A 12 -1.37 20.93 -24.56
CA PHE A 12 -1.64 20.97 -23.13
C PHE A 12 -0.66 20.03 -22.43
N SER A 13 0.44 20.59 -21.91
CA SER A 13 1.26 19.92 -20.91
C SER A 13 0.45 19.88 -19.62
N PHE A 14 -0.22 18.76 -19.36
CA PHE A 14 -0.62 18.41 -18.00
C PHE A 14 0.66 18.33 -17.17
N VAL A 15 0.97 19.40 -16.43
CA VAL A 15 1.98 19.37 -15.39
C VAL A 15 1.40 18.53 -14.27
N ALA A 16 1.56 17.22 -14.37
CA ALA A 16 1.35 16.33 -13.25
C ALA A 16 2.43 16.69 -12.21
N CYS A 17 2.05 17.48 -11.21
CA CYS A 17 2.86 17.65 -10.00
C CYS A 17 2.92 16.30 -9.28
N SER A 18 3.81 15.41 -9.73
CA SER A 18 4.13 14.21 -8.99
C SER A 18 4.95 14.62 -7.77
N GLN A 19 4.43 14.33 -6.57
CA GLN A 19 5.22 14.49 -5.35
C GLN A 19 6.51 13.67 -5.48
N GLN A 20 7.65 14.30 -5.25
CA GLN A 20 8.94 13.62 -5.30
C GLN A 20 9.13 12.83 -3.99
N LEU A 21 9.19 11.51 -4.10
CA LEU A 21 9.41 10.63 -2.94
C LEU A 21 10.79 10.85 -2.33
N SER A 22 10.86 10.85 -1.00
CA SER A 22 12.14 10.83 -0.29
C SER A 22 12.84 9.48 -0.49
N GLU A 23 14.15 9.42 -0.20
CA GLU A 23 14.88 8.16 -0.27
C GLU A 23 14.33 7.12 0.70
N ALA A 24 13.86 7.53 1.87
CA ALA A 24 13.22 6.63 2.82
C ALA A 24 11.92 6.04 2.26
N ASP A 25 11.10 6.84 1.58
CA ASP A 25 9.85 6.38 0.96
C ASP A 25 10.13 5.37 -0.17
N LYS A 26 11.13 5.66 -1.00
CA LYS A 26 11.59 4.75 -2.06
C LYS A 26 12.09 3.43 -1.49
N GLN A 27 12.87 3.47 -0.41
CA GLN A 27 13.41 2.27 0.24
C GLN A 27 12.31 1.40 0.84
N SER A 28 11.36 1.97 1.59
CA SER A 28 10.24 1.19 2.16
C SER A 28 9.37 0.59 1.06
N ARG A 29 9.04 1.36 0.02
CA ARG A 29 8.32 0.87 -1.17
C ARG A 29 9.06 -0.30 -1.84
N GLN A 30 10.36 -0.14 -2.10
CA GLN A 30 11.17 -1.17 -2.74
C GLN A 30 11.27 -2.42 -1.86
N LYS A 31 11.42 -2.25 -0.55
CA LYS A 31 11.49 -3.38 0.38
C LYS A 31 10.17 -4.16 0.42
N ALA A 32 9.03 -3.47 0.52
CA ALA A 32 7.72 -4.10 0.45
C ALA A 32 7.53 -4.89 -0.86
N ASP A 33 7.90 -4.29 -2.00
CA ASP A 33 7.83 -4.95 -3.30
C ASP A 33 8.75 -6.18 -3.40
N ASN A 34 9.97 -6.09 -2.85
CA ASN A 34 10.93 -7.18 -2.83
C ASN A 34 10.47 -8.34 -1.94
N VAL A 35 9.93 -8.05 -0.76
CA VAL A 35 9.38 -9.07 0.15
C VAL A 35 8.25 -9.82 -0.54
N ALA A 36 7.28 -9.11 -1.12
CA ALA A 36 6.17 -9.72 -1.83
C ALA A 36 6.67 -10.59 -3.01
N LYS A 37 7.56 -10.05 -3.85
CA LYS A 37 8.05 -10.78 -5.03
C LYS A 37 8.96 -11.97 -4.70
N SER A 38 9.76 -11.88 -3.63
CA SER A 38 10.68 -12.97 -3.28
C SER A 38 9.99 -14.13 -2.59
N GLN A 39 8.91 -13.85 -1.85
CA GLN A 39 8.19 -14.87 -1.07
C GLN A 39 6.94 -15.39 -1.78
N LEU A 40 6.25 -14.56 -2.56
CA LEU A 40 4.88 -14.82 -3.03
C LEU A 40 4.67 -14.51 -4.53
N LYS A 41 5.73 -14.66 -5.35
CA LYS A 41 5.68 -14.26 -6.76
C LYS A 41 4.48 -14.85 -7.50
N GLU A 42 4.26 -16.15 -7.34
CA GLU A 42 3.23 -16.89 -8.06
C GLU A 42 1.82 -16.49 -7.60
N GLU A 43 1.65 -16.17 -6.32
CA GLU A 43 0.35 -15.80 -5.77
C GLU A 43 -0.06 -14.38 -6.10
N ILE A 44 0.89 -13.45 -6.18
CA ILE A 44 0.59 -12.04 -6.47
C ILE A 44 0.50 -11.74 -7.98
N GLU A 45 1.06 -12.59 -8.83
CA GLU A 45 1.04 -12.38 -10.28
C GLU A 45 -0.39 -12.51 -10.83
N GLY A 46 -0.92 -11.40 -11.37
CA GLY A 46 -2.29 -11.34 -11.87
C GLY A 46 -3.38 -11.18 -10.80
N SER A 47 -3.00 -11.01 -9.53
CA SER A 47 -3.91 -10.90 -8.39
C SER A 47 -3.94 -9.50 -7.79
N THR A 48 -5.11 -9.06 -7.32
CA THR A 48 -5.19 -7.91 -6.42
C THR A 48 -4.57 -8.29 -5.08
N HIS A 49 -3.71 -7.43 -4.52
CA HIS A 49 -3.10 -7.71 -3.23
C HIS A 49 -2.81 -6.44 -2.44
N ILE A 50 -2.76 -6.58 -1.12
CA ILE A 50 -2.39 -5.51 -0.18
C ILE A 50 -1.08 -5.89 0.47
N ILE A 51 -0.18 -4.91 0.61
CA ILE A 51 1.04 -5.04 1.41
C ILE A 51 0.96 -4.00 2.52
N PHE A 52 1.02 -4.47 3.76
CA PHE A 52 1.12 -3.65 4.94
C PHE A 52 2.38 -4.03 5.71
N SER A 53 3.16 -3.04 6.15
CA SER A 53 4.33 -3.29 7.00
C SER A 53 4.38 -2.36 8.20
N VAL A 54 5.06 -2.81 9.25
CA VAL A 54 5.48 -2.01 10.40
C VAL A 54 7.00 -2.07 10.51
N ALA A 55 7.63 -0.91 10.69
CA ALA A 55 9.07 -0.71 10.79
C ALA A 55 9.89 -1.33 9.65
N ASP A 56 9.25 -1.53 8.48
CA ASP A 56 9.81 -2.27 7.36
C ASP A 56 10.35 -3.67 7.73
N LYS A 57 9.83 -4.29 8.80
CA LYS A 57 10.30 -5.58 9.33
C LYS A 57 9.20 -6.63 9.36
N ASP A 58 8.03 -6.25 9.86
CA ASP A 58 6.87 -7.12 9.97
C ASP A 58 5.89 -6.79 8.86
N PHE A 59 5.50 -7.78 8.06
CA PHE A 59 4.66 -7.61 6.88
C PHE A 59 3.42 -8.47 6.98
N ILE A 60 2.28 -7.89 6.61
CA ILE A 60 1.07 -8.62 6.23
C ILE A 60 0.86 -8.42 4.74
N ILE A 61 0.73 -9.54 4.02
CA ILE A 61 0.37 -9.53 2.60
C ILE A 61 -0.96 -10.26 2.46
N LEU A 62 -1.94 -9.57 1.88
CA LEU A 62 -3.26 -10.13 1.57
C LEU A 62 -3.38 -10.32 0.07
N VAL A 63 -3.68 -11.53 -0.39
CA VAL A 63 -3.86 -11.85 -1.82
C VAL A 63 -5.31 -12.24 -2.05
N GLU A 64 -6.00 -11.50 -2.92
CA GLU A 64 -7.39 -11.77 -3.28
C GLU A 64 -7.51 -13.07 -4.08
N ASN A 65 -8.50 -13.90 -3.73
CA ASN A 65 -8.88 -15.11 -4.45
C ASN A 65 -10.39 -15.11 -4.71
N THR A 66 -10.87 -16.03 -5.55
CA THR A 66 -12.31 -16.18 -5.80
C THR A 66 -13.03 -16.60 -4.52
N GLY A 67 -13.76 -15.66 -3.90
CA GLY A 67 -14.56 -15.89 -2.69
C GLY A 67 -13.77 -15.94 -1.38
N SER A 68 -12.46 -15.72 -1.41
CA SER A 68 -11.58 -15.74 -0.24
C SER A 68 -10.40 -14.79 -0.41
N TYR A 69 -9.55 -14.67 0.59
CA TYR A 69 -8.22 -14.10 0.45
C TYR A 69 -7.24 -14.92 1.28
N ARG A 70 -5.99 -14.94 0.84
CA ARG A 70 -4.89 -15.56 1.58
C ARG A 70 -4.10 -14.49 2.29
N GLU A 71 -3.92 -14.63 3.59
CA GLU A 71 -3.17 -13.74 4.44
C GLU A 71 -1.83 -14.39 4.81
N TYR A 72 -0.75 -13.66 4.55
CA TYR A 72 0.60 -14.06 4.89
C TYR A 72 1.17 -13.09 5.90
N TYR A 73 1.76 -13.63 6.96
CA TYR A 73 2.59 -12.87 7.87
C TYR A 73 4.05 -13.21 7.61
N ILE A 74 4.82 -12.20 7.23
CA ILE A 74 6.22 -12.34 6.82
C ILE A 74 7.09 -11.44 7.69
N ARG A 75 8.20 -11.97 8.21
CA ARG A 75 9.16 -11.19 9.00
C ARG A 75 10.51 -11.13 8.30
N SER A 76 11.08 -9.94 8.24
CA SER A 76 12.49 -9.70 7.93
C SER A 76 13.32 -9.94 9.18
N MET A 77 14.19 -10.93 9.11
CA MET A 77 15.17 -11.26 10.15
C MET A 77 16.36 -10.28 10.10
N ASP A 78 17.12 -10.19 11.18
CA ASP A 78 18.23 -9.23 11.28
C ASP A 78 19.40 -9.53 10.33
N ASN A 79 19.50 -10.77 9.83
CA ASN A 79 20.46 -11.17 8.79
C ASN A 79 20.00 -10.79 7.35
N GLY A 80 18.85 -10.11 7.21
CA GLY A 80 18.27 -9.73 5.93
C GLY A 80 17.41 -10.81 5.26
N GLU A 81 17.34 -12.02 5.83
CA GLU A 81 16.44 -13.07 5.36
C GLU A 81 14.98 -12.70 5.64
N THR A 82 14.06 -13.14 4.79
CA THR A 82 12.62 -12.97 5.00
C THR A 82 11.96 -14.34 5.09
N ARG A 83 11.04 -14.51 6.04
CA ARG A 83 10.36 -15.79 6.31
C ARG A 83 8.86 -15.60 6.44
N ILE A 84 8.09 -16.45 5.77
CA ILE A 84 6.66 -16.63 6.03
C ILE A 84 6.51 -17.36 7.36
N LEU A 85 5.87 -16.72 8.34
CA LEU A 85 5.65 -17.27 9.68
C LEU A 85 4.21 -17.71 9.88
N LYS A 86 3.26 -17.13 9.13
CA LYS A 86 1.88 -17.59 9.05
C LYS A 86 1.36 -17.45 7.63
N ASP A 87 0.46 -18.36 7.29
CA ASP A 87 -0.25 -18.44 6.03
C ASP A 87 -1.65 -18.97 6.34
N THR A 88 -2.67 -18.18 6.06
CA THR A 88 -4.05 -18.52 6.40
C THR A 88 -5.00 -18.06 5.30
N THR A 89 -5.91 -18.94 4.90
CA THR A 89 -7.00 -18.59 3.99
C THR A 89 -8.22 -18.16 4.78
N LEU A 90 -8.80 -17.01 4.43
CA LEU A 90 -9.96 -16.42 5.08
C LEU A 90 -11.05 -16.17 4.04
N ASN A 91 -12.31 -16.35 4.42
CA ASN A 91 -13.43 -16.12 3.50
C ASN A 91 -13.62 -14.61 3.27
N LEU A 92 -13.93 -14.24 2.03
CA LEU A 92 -14.17 -12.84 1.62
C LEU A 92 -15.57 -12.35 2.05
N SER A 93 -16.31 -13.13 2.84
CA SER A 93 -17.65 -12.77 3.28
C SER A 93 -17.59 -11.69 4.36
N GLY A 94 -18.20 -10.53 4.08
CA GLY A 94 -18.34 -9.43 5.04
C GLY A 94 -17.96 -8.09 4.45
N GLU A 95 -18.39 -7.01 5.11
CA GLU A 95 -18.18 -5.65 4.63
C GLU A 95 -16.70 -5.24 4.65
N LEU A 96 -15.92 -5.73 5.63
CA LEU A 96 -14.48 -5.44 5.70
C LEU A 96 -13.72 -5.96 4.47
N ALA A 97 -13.98 -7.21 4.07
CA ALA A 97 -13.32 -7.85 2.95
C ALA A 97 -13.60 -7.14 1.62
N LYS A 98 -14.84 -6.70 1.40
CA LYS A 98 -15.19 -5.89 0.23
C LYS A 98 -14.43 -4.56 0.22
N ARG A 99 -14.35 -3.87 1.37
CA ARG A 99 -13.63 -2.59 1.49
C ARG A 99 -12.13 -2.76 1.27
N MET A 100 -11.53 -3.83 1.80
CA MET A 100 -10.10 -4.10 1.63
C MET A 100 -9.67 -4.08 0.16
N PHE A 101 -10.43 -4.74 -0.72
CA PHE A 101 -10.09 -4.87 -2.14
C PHE A 101 -10.85 -3.91 -3.07
N ASP A 102 -11.66 -2.99 -2.53
CA ASP A 102 -12.31 -1.95 -3.32
C ASP A 102 -11.33 -0.81 -3.62
N LYS A 103 -10.76 -0.80 -4.83
CA LYS A 103 -9.86 0.28 -5.26
C LYS A 103 -10.48 1.67 -5.26
N THR A 104 -11.81 1.80 -5.30
CA THR A 104 -12.48 3.09 -5.46
C THR A 104 -12.47 3.94 -4.20
N ILE A 105 -12.24 3.33 -3.03
CA ILE A 105 -12.14 4.04 -1.75
C ILE A 105 -10.73 4.56 -1.48
N TYR A 106 -9.75 4.14 -2.28
CA TYR A 106 -8.35 4.48 -2.10
C TYR A 106 -7.91 5.55 -3.11
N ARG A 107 -7.04 6.45 -2.64
CA ARG A 107 -6.43 7.48 -3.48
C ARG A 107 -5.39 6.87 -4.44
N ASP A 108 -5.00 7.59 -5.48
CA ASP A 108 -3.97 7.16 -6.44
C ASP A 108 -2.62 7.88 -6.28
N ASP A 109 -2.49 8.72 -5.26
CA ASP A 109 -1.24 9.38 -4.84
C ASP A 109 -0.50 8.59 -3.74
N PHE A 110 0.76 8.97 -3.52
CA PHE A 110 1.56 8.47 -2.39
C PHE A 110 1.48 9.48 -1.26
N ILE A 111 0.93 9.07 -0.11
CA ILE A 111 0.78 9.93 1.06
C ILE A 111 1.97 9.77 2.04
N THR A 112 2.65 10.88 2.29
CA THR A 112 3.66 11.07 3.34
C THR A 112 3.22 12.21 4.25
N PHE A 113 3.99 12.50 5.31
CA PHE A 113 3.72 13.64 6.20
C PHE A 113 3.70 15.00 5.50
N ASP A 114 4.37 15.13 4.35
CA ASP A 114 4.49 16.38 3.59
C ASP A 114 3.43 16.50 2.48
N SER A 115 2.57 15.49 2.31
CA SER A 115 1.53 15.49 1.27
C SER A 115 0.41 16.48 1.56
N ASP A 116 -0.25 16.95 0.50
CA ASP A 116 -1.37 17.90 0.58
C ASP A 116 -2.54 17.38 1.46
N PHE A 117 -2.66 16.06 1.61
CA PHE A 117 -3.62 15.42 2.51
C PHE A 117 -3.52 15.92 3.96
N PHE A 118 -2.32 16.29 4.43
CA PHE A 118 -2.08 16.76 5.79
C PHE A 118 -1.91 18.28 5.88
N LYS A 119 -2.23 19.06 4.84
CA LYS A 119 -2.14 20.51 4.94
C LYS A 119 -3.39 21.08 5.64
N PRO A 120 -3.24 22.00 6.61
CA PRO A 120 -1.99 22.65 7.04
C PRO A 120 -1.11 21.79 7.97
N GLU A 121 -1.70 20.89 8.76
CA GLU A 121 -0.99 19.93 9.61
C GLU A 121 -1.82 18.65 9.87
N TYR A 122 -1.15 17.59 10.34
CA TYR A 122 -1.80 16.41 10.89
C TYR A 122 -2.11 16.61 12.38
N GLU A 123 -3.18 15.98 12.87
CA GLU A 123 -3.65 16.12 14.26
C GLU A 123 -2.78 15.34 15.26
N ALA A 124 -2.33 14.15 14.86
CA ALA A 124 -1.53 13.28 15.73
C ALA A 124 -0.67 12.33 14.90
N SER A 125 0.55 12.07 15.37
CA SER A 125 1.47 11.09 14.80
C SER A 125 2.28 10.43 15.91
N SER A 126 2.28 9.10 15.99
CA SER A 126 3.06 8.36 17.00
C SER A 126 3.34 6.91 16.62
N GLY A 127 4.45 6.37 17.15
CA GLY A 127 4.85 4.99 16.98
C GLY A 127 5.64 4.72 15.70
N ASN A 128 5.88 3.44 15.42
CA ASN A 128 6.67 2.99 14.29
C ASN A 128 6.06 3.41 12.95
N ILE A 129 6.91 3.61 11.95
CA ILE A 129 6.46 3.84 10.58
C ILE A 129 5.80 2.58 10.03
N THR A 130 4.70 2.79 9.33
CA THR A 130 3.98 1.80 8.55
C THR A 130 4.12 2.12 7.08
N TYR A 131 4.04 1.08 6.26
CA TYR A 131 3.89 1.22 4.82
C TYR A 131 2.67 0.44 4.37
N PHE A 132 1.80 1.06 3.59
CA PHE A 132 0.60 0.42 3.03
C PHE A 132 0.57 0.66 1.53
N VAL A 133 0.13 -0.35 0.77
CA VAL A 133 -0.27 -0.21 -0.62
C VAL A 133 -1.26 -1.31 -0.98
N MET A 134 -2.29 -0.96 -1.75
CA MET A 134 -3.08 -1.92 -2.50
C MET A 134 -2.65 -1.90 -3.97
N LYS A 135 -2.46 -3.07 -4.56
CA LYS A 135 -2.16 -3.22 -5.98
C LYS A 135 -3.27 -4.02 -6.66
N ASP A 136 -3.73 -3.52 -7.79
CA ASP A 136 -4.64 -4.30 -8.63
C ASP A 136 -3.88 -5.35 -9.45
N LYS A 137 -4.64 -6.20 -10.16
CA LYS A 137 -4.12 -7.24 -11.06
C LYS A 137 -3.15 -6.75 -12.15
N HIS A 138 -3.09 -5.44 -12.40
CA HIS A 138 -2.17 -4.82 -13.36
C HIS A 138 -0.96 -4.17 -12.67
N GLY A 139 -0.86 -4.28 -11.35
CA GLY A 139 0.19 -3.67 -10.55
C GLY A 139 0.00 -2.17 -10.31
N LYS A 140 -1.15 -1.58 -10.68
CA LYS A 140 -1.44 -0.18 -10.35
C LYS A 140 -1.66 -0.06 -8.85
N ARG A 141 -1.07 0.99 -8.26
CA ARG A 141 -1.01 1.23 -6.81
C ARG A 141 -2.13 2.16 -6.37
N TYR A 142 -2.73 1.86 -5.22
CA TYR A 142 -3.80 2.63 -4.60
C TYR A 142 -3.58 2.72 -3.09
N GLY A 143 -3.95 3.87 -2.52
CA GLY A 143 -3.94 4.18 -1.09
C GLY A 143 -2.54 4.22 -0.49
N GLU A 144 -1.51 4.36 -1.32
CA GLU A 144 -0.14 4.14 -0.89
C GLU A 144 0.29 5.18 0.13
N ALA A 145 0.81 4.73 1.27
CA ALA A 145 1.18 5.63 2.34
C ALA A 145 2.38 5.10 3.14
N ARG A 146 3.21 6.03 3.63
CA ARG A 146 4.28 5.76 4.59
C ARG A 146 4.18 6.71 5.78
N LEU A 147 3.54 6.26 6.85
CA LEU A 147 3.12 7.10 7.98
C LEU A 147 3.26 6.34 9.30
N SER A 148 3.26 7.05 10.42
CA SER A 148 3.26 6.44 11.75
C SER A 148 2.02 5.57 11.99
N ILE A 149 2.16 4.50 12.77
CA ILE A 149 1.09 3.53 13.05
C ILE A 149 -0.14 4.18 13.70
N PHE A 150 0.06 5.24 14.48
CA PHE A 150 -1.00 6.13 14.90
C PHE A 150 -0.86 7.43 14.13
N ILE A 151 -1.77 7.68 13.20
CA ILE A 151 -1.83 8.90 12.40
C ILE A 151 -3.27 9.40 12.31
N LYS A 152 -3.47 10.72 12.44
CA LYS A 152 -4.77 11.37 12.29
C LYS A 152 -4.66 12.64 11.43
N PRO A 153 -5.50 12.80 10.39
CA PRO A 153 -6.40 11.78 9.83
C PRO A 153 -5.61 10.60 9.20
N ASN A 154 -6.21 9.42 9.11
CA ASN A 154 -5.59 8.29 8.39
C ASN A 154 -6.07 8.29 6.94
N PRO A 155 -5.17 8.31 5.92
CA PRO A 155 -5.58 8.29 4.51
C PRO A 155 -6.14 6.93 4.05
N ILE A 156 -5.99 5.89 4.86
CA ILE A 156 -6.49 4.53 4.60
C ILE A 156 -7.83 4.35 5.32
N ASP A 157 -8.72 3.56 4.72
CA ASP A 157 -9.97 3.15 5.34
C ASP A 157 -9.74 2.65 6.78
N SER A 158 -10.44 3.25 7.74
CA SER A 158 -10.16 3.02 9.16
C SER A 158 -10.40 1.58 9.59
N ALA A 159 -11.41 0.91 9.03
CA ALA A 159 -11.70 -0.48 9.37
C ALA A 159 -10.62 -1.42 8.80
N VAL A 160 -10.18 -1.16 7.56
CA VAL A 160 -9.07 -1.90 6.93
C VAL A 160 -7.77 -1.70 7.71
N TYR A 161 -7.46 -0.46 8.06
CA TYR A 161 -6.23 -0.14 8.79
C TYR A 161 -6.20 -0.76 10.19
N SER A 162 -7.30 -0.65 10.94
CA SER A 162 -7.43 -1.29 12.25
C SER A 162 -7.26 -2.80 12.17
N TYR A 163 -7.88 -3.45 11.18
CA TYR A 163 -7.70 -4.88 10.95
C TYR A 163 -6.21 -5.24 10.74
N LEU A 164 -5.52 -4.54 9.85
CA LEU A 164 -4.11 -4.81 9.55
C LEU A 164 -3.21 -4.64 10.79
N VAL A 165 -3.43 -3.59 11.58
CA VAL A 165 -2.70 -3.37 12.84
C VAL A 165 -2.99 -4.47 13.85
N GLU A 166 -4.25 -4.84 14.04
CA GLU A 166 -4.67 -5.89 14.98
C GLU A 166 -4.09 -7.26 14.60
N ARG A 167 -4.12 -7.62 13.31
CA ARG A 167 -3.53 -8.87 12.80
C ARG A 167 -2.02 -8.90 13.05
N LEU A 168 -1.33 -7.79 12.83
CA LEU A 168 0.12 -7.73 13.05
C LEU A 168 0.46 -7.87 14.53
N LEU A 169 -0.28 -7.19 15.41
CA LEU A 169 -0.12 -7.33 16.85
C LEU A 169 -0.45 -8.75 17.35
N TYR A 170 -1.48 -9.38 16.79
CA TYR A 170 -1.83 -10.76 17.10
C TYR A 170 -0.68 -11.71 16.75
N TYR A 171 -0.11 -11.60 15.56
CA TYR A 171 1.01 -12.44 15.15
C TYR A 171 2.29 -12.15 15.92
N ALA A 172 2.60 -10.88 16.17
CA ALA A 172 3.79 -10.49 16.94
C ALA A 172 3.77 -11.02 18.38
N LYS A 173 2.58 -11.16 18.99
CA LYS A 173 2.41 -11.75 20.33
C LYS A 173 2.40 -13.28 20.37
N SER A 174 2.08 -13.91 19.24
CA SER A 174 1.87 -15.37 19.16
C SER A 174 3.14 -16.14 18.78
N MET A 175 4.30 -15.48 18.88
CA MET A 175 5.63 -16.02 18.62
C MET A 175 6.52 -15.79 19.84
#